data_AF-A0A836S1E1-F1
#
_entry.id   AF-A0A836S1E1-F1
#
_cell.length_a   1.000
_cell.length_b   1.000
_cell.length_c   1.000
_cell.angle_alpha   90.00
_cell.angle_beta   90.00
_cell.angle_gamma   90.00
#
_symmetry.space_group_name_H-M   'P 1'
#
loop_
_entity.id
_entity.type
_entity.pdbx_description
1 polymer ?
#
loop_
_entity_poly.entity_id
_entity_poly.type
_entity_poly.pdbx_seq_one_letter_code
_entity_poly.pdbx_strand_id
1 'polypeptide(L)'
;MFAWDRKHCLLYQLRFDNALLFQHLYKLTSLLLKAKHCAPQNSALNPALNCLTLNNSRTLLTLAVEKVEAWGHENVKASHKTTFEITRDEHLTPRGDCIIAVRASKGVADLDPTFKDLIRRESSILIIVLEAGGFRDIVIARGSEKLELSDTRRIIVRKSRYIEGATLGIEANKAARDLSRELISSLRNPSTKLVARLIAIDLNPLLGGDNSQ
;
A
#
# COMPACT_ATOMS: atom_id res chain seq x y z
N MET A 1 -6.74 -28.35 2.64
CA MET A 1 -5.33 -28.61 2.28
C MET A 1 -5.05 -27.93 0.95
N PHE A 2 -4.74 -26.63 0.98
CA PHE A 2 -4.41 -25.87 -0.24
C PHE A 2 -2.90 -25.67 -0.29
N ALA A 3 -2.26 -26.46 -1.14
CA ALA A 3 -0.84 -26.39 -1.43
C ALA A 3 -0.57 -25.10 -2.22
N TRP A 4 0.19 -24.19 -1.62
CA TRP A 4 0.79 -23.06 -2.29
C TRP A 4 2.01 -23.56 -3.08
N ASP A 5 1.86 -23.70 -4.40
CA ASP A 5 2.94 -24.10 -5.31
C ASP A 5 4.02 -23.01 -5.38
N ARG A 6 5.27 -23.44 -5.19
CA ARG A 6 6.50 -22.63 -5.03
C ARG A 6 7.06 -22.09 -6.35
N LYS A 7 6.26 -21.96 -7.40
CA LYS A 7 6.75 -21.66 -8.76
C LYS A 7 6.48 -20.25 -9.28
N HIS A 8 5.80 -19.38 -8.54
CA HIS A 8 5.62 -17.96 -8.93
C HIS A 8 6.51 -16.99 -8.13
N CYS A 9 7.70 -17.43 -7.70
CA CYS A 9 8.64 -16.63 -6.92
C CYS A 9 9.87 -16.16 -7.73
N LEU A 10 9.93 -16.42 -9.04
CA LEU A 10 10.98 -15.89 -9.92
C LEU A 10 10.36 -15.19 -11.11
N LEU A 11 10.95 -14.03 -11.46
CA LEU A 11 10.64 -13.12 -12.56
C LEU A 11 9.63 -12.02 -12.22
N TYR A 12 10.13 -10.92 -11.65
CA TYR A 12 9.96 -9.60 -12.26
C TYR A 12 11.08 -8.68 -11.71
N GLN A 13 12.18 -8.62 -12.47
CA GLN A 13 13.24 -7.64 -12.30
C GLN A 13 12.73 -6.25 -12.70
N LEU A 14 12.67 -5.30 -11.76
CA LEU A 14 12.79 -3.88 -12.06
C LEU A 14 13.69 -3.24 -11.00
N ARG A 15 14.74 -2.57 -11.50
CA ARG A 15 15.90 -2.03 -10.79
C ARG A 15 15.54 -1.21 -9.54
N PHE A 16 15.70 -1.83 -8.37
CA PHE A 16 16.17 -1.17 -7.16
C PHE A 16 17.46 -1.90 -6.81
N ASP A 17 18.61 -1.24 -6.92
CA ASP A 17 19.94 -1.81 -6.70
C ASP A 17 20.20 -2.14 -5.22
N ASN A 18 19.41 -3.05 -4.63
CA ASN A 18 19.73 -3.75 -3.40
C ASN A 18 18.79 -4.94 -3.16
N ALA A 19 19.22 -6.14 -3.55
CA ALA A 19 18.51 -7.39 -3.30
C ALA A 19 18.24 -7.66 -1.80
N LEU A 20 19.03 -7.06 -0.91
CA LEU A 20 18.81 -7.08 0.54
C LEU A 20 17.55 -6.32 0.96
N LEU A 21 17.29 -5.13 0.39
CA LEU A 21 16.16 -4.29 0.78
C LEU A 21 14.84 -5.00 0.54
N PHE A 22 14.75 -5.76 -0.56
CA PHE A 22 13.57 -6.54 -0.92
C PHE A 22 13.33 -7.71 0.03
N GLN A 23 14.37 -8.46 0.43
CA GLN A 23 14.23 -9.52 1.43
C GLN A 23 13.85 -8.97 2.81
N HIS A 24 14.38 -7.80 3.19
CA HIS A 24 14.04 -7.14 4.44
C HIS A 24 12.60 -6.60 4.43
N LEU A 25 12.15 -5.97 3.36
CA LEU A 25 10.76 -5.49 3.22
C LEU A 25 9.75 -6.66 3.14
N TYR A 26 10.10 -7.77 2.48
CA TYR A 26 9.25 -8.97 2.47
C TYR A 26 9.19 -9.63 3.86
N LYS A 27 10.32 -9.73 4.58
CA LYS A 27 10.32 -10.20 5.97
C LYS A 27 9.52 -9.26 6.88
N LEU A 28 9.71 -7.94 6.78
CA LEU A 28 8.96 -6.92 7.54
C LEU A 28 7.46 -7.00 7.27
N THR A 29 7.03 -7.07 6.02
CA THR A 29 5.60 -7.23 5.68
C THR A 29 5.05 -8.54 6.24
N SER A 30 5.79 -9.65 6.15
CA SER A 30 5.38 -10.94 6.74
C SER A 30 5.31 -10.91 8.29
N LEU A 31 6.20 -10.18 8.95
CA LEU A 31 6.25 -10.01 10.41
C LEU A 31 5.10 -9.10 10.90
N LEU A 32 4.87 -7.97 10.23
CA LEU A 32 3.77 -7.05 10.53
C LEU A 32 2.39 -7.70 10.31
N LEU A 33 2.26 -8.61 9.34
CA LEU A 33 1.03 -9.39 9.12
C LEU A 33 0.82 -10.51 10.16
N LYS A 34 1.90 -11.13 10.68
CA LYS A 34 1.82 -12.17 11.73
C LYS A 34 1.52 -11.62 13.12
N ALA A 35 1.94 -10.40 13.44
CA ALA A 35 1.73 -9.78 14.74
C ALA A 35 0.24 -9.59 15.13
N LYS A 36 -0.70 -9.63 14.16
CA LYS A 36 -2.15 -9.52 14.44
C LYS A 36 -2.81 -10.78 15.01
N HIS A 37 -2.10 -11.91 15.12
CA HIS A 37 -2.63 -13.15 15.71
C HIS A 37 -2.23 -13.39 17.18
N CYS A 38 -1.51 -12.47 17.81
CA CYS A 38 -1.26 -12.50 19.25
C CYS A 38 -1.93 -11.30 19.92
N ALA A 39 -3.21 -11.43 20.25
CA ALA A 39 -3.81 -10.64 21.31
C ALA A 39 -3.79 -11.51 22.59
N PRO A 40 -3.06 -11.13 23.65
CA PRO A 40 -3.19 -11.78 24.94
C PRO A 40 -4.41 -11.22 25.67
N GLN A 41 -5.17 -12.12 26.30
CA GLN A 41 -6.15 -11.76 27.31
C GLN A 41 -5.39 -11.37 28.60
N ASN A 42 -5.72 -10.17 29.10
CA ASN A 42 -5.59 -9.69 30.47
C ASN A 42 -4.23 -9.34 31.11
N SER A 43 -4.38 -8.33 31.98
CA SER A 43 -3.52 -7.78 33.05
C SER A 43 -2.20 -7.08 32.66
N ALA A 44 -2.28 -5.75 32.76
CA ALA A 44 -1.26 -4.81 33.26
C ALA A 44 0.21 -5.10 32.90
N LEU A 45 0.75 -4.31 31.97
CA LEU A 45 2.10 -3.71 32.01
C LEU A 45 2.31 -2.79 30.77
N ASN A 46 2.65 -1.53 31.08
CA ASN A 46 3.20 -0.40 30.30
C ASN A 46 3.21 -0.35 28.74
N PRO A 47 2.91 0.83 28.13
CA PRO A 47 2.98 1.04 26.69
C PRO A 47 4.41 1.38 26.28
N ALA A 48 5.27 0.37 26.10
CA ALA A 48 6.57 0.57 25.49
C ALA A 48 6.97 -0.67 24.70
N LEU A 49 7.50 -0.45 23.49
CA LEU A 49 8.31 -1.36 22.67
C LEU A 49 7.55 -2.29 21.70
N ASN A 50 7.28 -1.77 20.50
CA ASN A 50 7.36 -2.57 19.28
C ASN A 50 8.70 -2.27 18.58
N CYS A 51 9.75 -2.94 19.03
CA CYS A 51 11.09 -2.88 18.45
C CYS A 51 11.41 -4.28 17.88
N LEU A 52 11.49 -4.41 16.56
CA LEU A 52 12.05 -5.60 15.93
C LEU A 52 13.54 -5.35 15.68
N THR A 53 14.39 -6.08 16.39
CA THR A 53 15.85 -6.00 16.30
C THR A 53 16.40 -6.91 15.21
N LEU A 54 17.11 -6.33 14.24
CA LEU A 54 18.05 -7.01 13.36
C LEU A 54 19.44 -6.42 13.65
N ASN A 55 20.40 -7.24 14.09
CA ASN A 55 21.73 -6.79 14.53
C ASN A 55 22.57 -6.22 13.38
N ASN A 56 22.77 -4.90 13.33
CA ASN A 56 24.00 -4.15 13.67
C ASN A 56 23.82 -2.73 13.08
N SER A 57 23.90 -1.69 13.91
CA SER A 57 23.31 -0.33 13.75
C SER A 57 21.78 -0.28 13.99
N ARG A 58 21.39 0.34 15.11
CA ARG A 58 19.97 0.53 15.50
C ARG A 58 19.31 1.61 14.65
N THR A 59 19.10 1.33 13.38
CA THR A 59 18.27 2.18 12.53
C THR A 59 16.80 1.87 12.82
N LEU A 60 16.15 2.74 13.59
CA LEU A 60 14.71 2.66 13.82
C LEU A 60 13.99 3.25 12.61
N LEU A 61 13.28 2.38 11.87
CA LEU A 61 12.40 2.82 10.80
C LEU A 61 11.07 3.27 11.37
N THR A 62 10.63 4.47 10.98
CA THR A 62 9.28 4.94 11.27
C THR A 62 8.33 4.35 10.25
N LEU A 63 7.25 3.72 10.71
CA LEU A 63 6.20 3.18 9.85
C LEU A 63 4.82 3.59 10.34
N ALA A 64 3.91 3.78 9.39
CA ALA A 64 2.50 4.01 9.64
C ALA A 64 1.67 3.07 8.77
N VAL A 65 0.55 2.56 9.31
CA VAL A 65 -0.31 1.63 8.61
C VAL A 65 -1.73 2.16 8.59
N GLU A 66 -2.35 2.09 7.42
CA GLU A 66 -3.70 2.55 7.17
C GLU A 66 -4.50 1.46 6.46
N LYS A 67 -5.80 1.40 6.70
CA LYS A 67 -6.71 0.42 6.11
C LYS A 67 -7.85 1.14 5.41
N VAL A 68 -8.01 0.87 4.11
CA VAL A 68 -9.13 1.33 3.31
C VAL A 68 -9.93 0.12 2.86
N GLU A 69 -11.23 0.15 3.11
CA GLU A 69 -12.15 -0.85 2.61
C GLU A 69 -12.91 -0.28 1.42
N ALA A 70 -13.10 -1.07 0.38
CA ALA A 70 -13.84 -0.68 -0.81
C ALA A 70 -14.54 -1.91 -1.38
N TRP A 71 -15.26 -1.75 -2.48
CA TRP A 71 -16.03 -2.83 -3.10
C TRP A 71 -15.83 -2.89 -4.60
N GLY A 72 -16.04 -4.08 -5.15
CA GLY A 72 -16.07 -4.31 -6.58
C GLY A 72 -17.21 -3.58 -7.28
N HIS A 73 -17.16 -3.59 -8.60
CA HIS A 73 -18.23 -3.08 -9.46
C HIS A 73 -18.17 -3.80 -10.81
N GLU A 74 -19.32 -4.04 -11.45
CA GLU A 74 -19.41 -4.75 -12.74
C GLU A 74 -18.52 -4.14 -13.84
N ASN A 75 -18.41 -2.81 -13.86
CA ASN A 75 -17.59 -2.04 -14.79
C ASN A 75 -16.08 -1.97 -14.47
N VAL A 76 -15.58 -2.67 -13.45
CA VAL A 76 -14.13 -2.69 -13.15
C VAL A 76 -13.36 -3.36 -14.30
N LYS A 77 -12.58 -2.54 -15.01
CA LYS A 77 -11.71 -2.97 -16.12
C LYS A 77 -10.24 -3.05 -15.73
N ALA A 78 -9.78 -2.07 -14.95
CA ALA A 78 -8.39 -1.93 -14.52
C ALA A 78 -7.39 -2.11 -15.67
N SER A 79 -7.53 -1.29 -16.72
CA SER A 79 -6.68 -1.34 -17.92
C SER A 79 -5.82 -0.09 -18.12
N HIS A 80 -5.97 0.92 -17.27
CA HIS A 80 -5.17 2.14 -17.35
C HIS A 80 -3.68 1.82 -17.14
N LYS A 81 -2.83 2.44 -17.97
CA LYS A 81 -1.39 2.09 -18.08
C LYS A 81 -0.50 2.78 -17.05
N THR A 82 -0.96 3.85 -16.44
CA THR A 82 -0.11 4.72 -15.60
C THR A 82 -0.67 4.98 -14.21
N THR A 83 -1.91 4.60 -13.92
CA THR A 83 -2.54 4.82 -12.62
C THR A 83 -3.46 3.67 -12.24
N PHE A 84 -3.77 3.56 -10.96
CA PHE A 84 -5.02 2.96 -10.49
C PHE A 84 -5.67 3.86 -9.44
N GLU A 85 -6.97 3.68 -9.25
CA GLU A 85 -7.80 4.50 -8.37
C GLU A 85 -8.75 3.65 -7.52
N ILE A 86 -8.89 4.05 -6.25
CA ILE A 86 -9.95 3.60 -5.35
C ILE A 86 -10.79 4.84 -5.02
N THR A 87 -12.12 4.73 -5.14
CA THR A 87 -13.03 5.88 -5.00
C THR A 87 -14.17 5.60 -4.03
N ARG A 88 -14.63 6.64 -3.33
CA ARG A 88 -15.86 6.62 -2.50
C ARG A 88 -17.13 6.61 -3.33
N ASP A 89 -17.02 6.98 -4.60
CA ASP A 89 -18.14 7.01 -5.54
C ASP A 89 -18.74 5.62 -5.67
N GLU A 90 -20.06 5.53 -5.75
CA GLU A 90 -20.74 4.24 -5.91
C GLU A 90 -20.80 3.79 -7.36
N HIS A 91 -20.88 4.75 -8.28
CA HIS A 91 -21.08 4.48 -9.69
C HIS A 91 -19.77 4.53 -10.46
N LEU A 92 -19.48 3.47 -11.22
CA LEU A 92 -18.37 3.43 -12.15
C LEU A 92 -18.89 3.29 -13.58
N THR A 93 -18.59 4.28 -14.43
CA THR A 93 -18.91 4.19 -15.86
C THR A 93 -17.97 3.21 -16.58
N PRO A 94 -18.37 2.61 -17.71
CA PRO A 94 -17.48 1.74 -18.50
C PRO A 94 -16.21 2.43 -19.04
N ARG A 95 -16.11 3.76 -18.97
CA ARG A 95 -14.92 4.53 -19.39
C ARG A 95 -13.87 4.65 -18.29
N GLY A 96 -14.24 4.46 -17.01
CA GLY A 96 -13.32 4.56 -15.87
C GLY A 96 -12.37 3.37 -15.80
N ASP A 97 -11.29 3.42 -16.57
CA ASP A 97 -10.39 2.28 -16.75
C ASP A 97 -9.24 2.19 -15.73
N CYS A 98 -9.04 3.25 -14.93
CA CYS A 98 -8.11 3.29 -13.79
C CYS A 98 -8.75 2.82 -12.47
N ILE A 99 -10.08 2.87 -12.34
CA ILE A 99 -10.78 2.55 -11.10
C ILE A 99 -10.81 1.03 -10.89
N ILE A 100 -10.34 0.59 -9.72
CA ILE A 100 -10.29 -0.82 -9.34
C ILE A 100 -11.34 -1.20 -8.29
N ALA A 101 -11.84 -0.21 -7.53
CA ALA A 101 -12.87 -0.40 -6.52
C ALA A 101 -13.59 0.92 -6.22
N VAL A 102 -14.84 0.78 -5.81
CA VAL A 102 -15.83 1.84 -5.53
C VAL A 102 -16.26 1.80 -4.06
N ARG A 103 -17.09 2.75 -3.64
CA ARG A 103 -17.65 2.83 -2.27
C ARG A 103 -16.58 2.76 -1.18
N ALA A 104 -15.40 3.33 -1.42
CA ALA A 104 -14.33 3.33 -0.46
C ALA A 104 -14.76 3.93 0.89
N SER A 105 -14.21 3.41 1.98
CA SER A 105 -14.44 3.90 3.33
C SER A 105 -13.75 5.24 3.60
N LYS A 106 -12.76 5.60 2.77
CA LYS A 106 -11.89 6.77 2.92
C LYS A 106 -11.50 7.33 1.55
N GLY A 107 -11.46 8.66 1.43
CA GLY A 107 -10.63 9.36 0.45
C GLY A 107 -9.23 9.60 1.01
N VAL A 108 -8.33 10.18 0.21
CA VAL A 108 -6.95 10.42 0.68
C VAL A 108 -6.88 11.46 1.81
N ALA A 109 -7.83 12.40 1.85
CA ALA A 109 -7.93 13.38 2.94
C ALA A 109 -8.26 12.74 4.30
N ASP A 110 -8.99 11.61 4.28
CA ASP A 110 -9.48 10.91 5.48
C ASP A 110 -8.44 9.95 6.10
N LEU A 111 -7.26 9.84 5.49
CA LEU A 111 -6.17 9.02 6.05
C LEU A 111 -5.63 9.64 7.34
N ASP A 112 -5.13 8.78 8.23
CA ASP A 112 -4.55 9.18 9.51
C ASP A 112 -3.48 10.29 9.33
N PRO A 113 -3.50 11.36 10.13
CA PRO A 113 -2.52 12.44 10.02
C PRO A 113 -1.07 11.95 10.08
N THR A 114 -0.76 11.00 10.97
CA THR A 114 0.59 10.42 11.10
C THR A 114 1.02 9.69 9.83
N PHE A 115 0.08 8.98 9.19
CA PHE A 115 0.33 8.33 7.91
C PHE A 115 0.60 9.36 6.81
N LYS A 116 -0.21 10.43 6.75
CA LYS A 116 -0.06 11.52 5.77
C LYS A 116 1.27 12.24 5.93
N ASP A 117 1.68 12.53 7.15
CA ASP A 117 2.96 13.19 7.44
C ASP A 117 4.15 12.30 7.06
N LEU A 118 4.02 10.99 7.26
CA LEU A 118 5.06 10.04 6.88
C LEU A 118 5.19 9.89 5.37
N ILE A 119 4.07 9.83 4.63
CA ILE A 119 4.11 9.69 3.16
C ILE A 119 4.50 10.98 2.45
N ARG A 120 4.39 12.14 3.11
CA ARG A 120 4.93 13.41 2.61
C ARG A 120 6.45 13.53 2.69
N ARG A 121 7.21 12.51 3.12
CA ARG A 121 8.68 12.58 3.10
C ARG A 121 9.22 12.08 1.76
N GLU A 122 10.25 12.72 1.21
CA GLU A 122 10.91 12.28 -0.04
C GLU A 122 11.58 10.89 0.09
N SER A 123 11.97 10.53 1.31
CA SER A 123 12.52 9.24 1.70
C SER A 123 11.45 8.16 1.93
N SER A 124 10.16 8.51 1.81
CA SER A 124 9.07 7.61 2.15
C SER A 124 8.78 6.61 1.03
N ILE A 125 8.62 5.34 1.41
CA ILE A 125 8.13 4.27 0.53
C ILE A 125 6.72 3.90 0.96
N LEU A 126 5.84 3.80 -0.03
CA LEU A 126 4.48 3.31 0.11
C LEU A 126 4.43 1.85 -0.35
N ILE A 127 3.96 0.96 0.51
CA ILE A 127 3.59 -0.41 0.16
C ILE A 127 2.08 -0.54 0.29
N ILE A 128 1.44 -1.01 -0.78
CA ILE A 128 -0.01 -1.21 -0.85
C ILE A 128 -0.27 -2.69 -1.04
N VAL A 129 -0.95 -3.30 -0.07
CA VAL A 129 -1.42 -4.68 -0.17
C VAL A 129 -2.90 -4.65 -0.47
N LEU A 130 -3.28 -5.12 -1.66
CA LEU A 130 -4.68 -5.22 -2.11
C LEU A 130 -5.14 -6.66 -1.93
N GLU A 131 -6.27 -6.87 -1.26
CA GLU A 131 -6.87 -8.20 -1.06
C GLU A 131 -8.35 -8.21 -1.39
N ALA A 132 -8.77 -9.14 -2.26
CA ALA A 132 -10.16 -9.32 -2.65
C ALA A 132 -10.40 -10.75 -3.16
N GLY A 133 -11.55 -11.35 -2.83
CA GLY A 133 -11.94 -12.66 -3.36
C GLY A 133 -10.94 -13.80 -3.11
N GLY A 134 -10.11 -13.71 -2.05
CA GLY A 134 -9.05 -14.69 -1.77
C GLY A 134 -7.74 -14.45 -2.54
N PHE A 135 -7.69 -13.45 -3.41
CA PHE A 135 -6.49 -13.04 -4.14
C PHE A 135 -5.82 -11.85 -3.48
N ARG A 136 -4.52 -11.69 -3.74
CA ARG A 136 -3.70 -10.60 -3.21
C ARG A 136 -2.78 -10.06 -4.30
N ASP A 137 -2.56 -8.75 -4.29
CA ASP A 137 -1.47 -8.12 -5.03
C ASP A 137 -0.77 -7.04 -4.19
N ILE A 138 0.48 -6.75 -4.52
CA ILE A 138 1.33 -5.77 -3.83
C ILE A 138 1.83 -4.73 -4.84
N VAL A 139 1.61 -3.46 -4.51
CA VAL A 139 2.15 -2.30 -5.23
C VAL A 139 3.15 -1.57 -4.34
N ILE A 140 4.25 -1.12 -4.93
CA ILE A 140 5.24 -0.28 -4.27
C ILE A 140 5.27 1.05 -5.01
N ALA A 141 5.22 2.15 -4.26
CA ALA A 141 5.29 3.52 -4.76
C ALA A 141 6.12 4.38 -3.80
N ARG A 142 6.33 5.65 -4.16
CA ARG A 142 7.06 6.62 -3.35
C ARG A 142 6.15 7.71 -2.82
N GLY A 143 6.50 8.18 -1.63
CA GLY A 143 6.02 9.44 -1.09
C GLY A 143 6.68 10.63 -1.77
N SER A 144 6.27 11.84 -1.36
CA SER A 144 6.81 13.11 -1.85
C SER A 144 6.30 14.26 -0.99
N GLU A 145 7.13 15.26 -0.74
CA GLU A 145 6.78 16.49 0.01
C GLU A 145 5.67 17.28 -0.67
N LYS A 146 5.55 17.13 -1.98
CA LYS A 146 4.53 17.79 -2.81
C LYS A 146 3.15 17.15 -2.73
N LEU A 147 2.97 16.04 -2.02
CA LEU A 147 1.66 15.36 -1.93
C LEU A 147 0.66 16.22 -1.14
N GLU A 148 -0.37 16.71 -1.82
CA GLU A 148 -1.43 17.53 -1.24
C GLU A 148 -2.31 16.74 -0.27
N LEU A 149 -2.74 15.54 -0.66
CA LEU A 149 -3.60 14.63 0.13
C LEU A 149 -4.91 15.30 0.61
N SER A 150 -5.57 16.03 -0.29
CA SER A 150 -6.72 16.90 -0.01
C SER A 150 -8.06 16.38 -0.53
N ASP A 151 -8.06 15.38 -1.43
CA ASP A 151 -9.29 14.86 -2.03
C ASP A 151 -10.05 13.94 -1.05
N THR A 152 -11.32 14.24 -0.83
CA THR A 152 -12.18 13.54 0.13
C THR A 152 -12.86 12.29 -0.45
N ARG A 153 -12.70 12.03 -1.76
CA ARG A 153 -13.38 10.95 -2.50
C ARG A 153 -12.43 9.91 -3.06
N ARG A 154 -11.23 10.30 -3.50
CA ARG A 154 -10.37 9.44 -4.31
C ARG A 154 -9.01 9.19 -3.67
N ILE A 155 -8.48 8.02 -3.97
CA ILE A 155 -7.11 7.61 -3.68
C ILE A 155 -6.50 7.11 -4.99
N ILE A 156 -5.51 7.83 -5.49
CA ILE A 156 -4.87 7.55 -6.78
C ILE A 156 -3.39 7.24 -6.58
N VAL A 157 -2.92 6.19 -7.24
CA VAL A 157 -1.51 5.80 -7.24
C VAL A 157 -1.02 5.81 -8.67
N ARG A 158 0.15 6.43 -8.89
CA ARG A 158 0.64 6.80 -10.22
C ARG A 158 2.03 6.24 -10.48
N LYS A 159 2.29 5.81 -11.71
CA LYS A 159 3.66 5.50 -12.19
C LYS A 159 4.45 6.77 -12.51
N SER A 160 3.76 7.84 -12.93
CA SER A 160 4.36 9.16 -13.18
C SER A 160 4.62 9.93 -11.89
N ARG A 161 5.36 11.04 -11.99
CA ARG A 161 5.56 12.03 -10.90
C ARG A 161 4.51 13.14 -10.85
N TYR A 162 3.46 13.07 -11.68
CA TYR A 162 2.33 14.02 -11.63
C TYR A 162 1.59 13.87 -10.30
N ILE A 163 1.22 14.99 -9.68
CA ILE A 163 0.52 15.05 -8.40
C ILE A 163 -0.73 15.91 -8.57
N GLU A 164 -1.79 15.48 -7.91
CA GLU A 164 -3.04 16.22 -7.68
C GLU A 164 -3.55 15.87 -6.27
N GLY A 165 -4.60 16.56 -5.81
CA GLY A 165 -5.20 16.38 -4.47
C GLY A 165 -5.48 14.94 -4.05
N ALA A 166 -5.79 14.04 -5.00
CA ALA A 166 -6.09 12.62 -4.76
C ALA A 166 -4.87 11.67 -4.80
N THR A 167 -3.70 12.18 -5.17
CA THR A 167 -2.49 11.36 -5.35
C THR A 167 -1.94 10.93 -4.00
N LEU A 168 -1.90 9.62 -3.77
CA LEU A 168 -1.34 9.00 -2.56
C LEU A 168 0.13 8.60 -2.74
N GLY A 169 0.53 8.25 -3.96
CA GLY A 169 1.90 7.82 -4.26
C GLY A 169 2.24 7.92 -5.73
N ILE A 170 3.51 8.20 -6.00
CA ILE A 170 4.09 8.38 -7.34
C ILE A 170 5.17 7.32 -7.61
N GLU A 171 5.68 7.25 -8.84
CA GLU A 171 6.74 6.30 -9.23
C GLU A 171 6.39 4.84 -8.88
N ALA A 172 5.10 4.49 -8.95
CA ALA A 172 4.63 3.16 -8.65
C ALA A 172 5.15 2.10 -9.64
N ASN A 173 5.47 0.92 -9.13
CA ASN A 173 5.87 -0.22 -9.97
C ASN A 173 4.70 -0.78 -10.81
N LYS A 174 3.46 -0.57 -10.37
CA LYS A 174 2.23 -1.08 -11.00
C LYS A 174 1.19 0.01 -11.20
N ALA A 175 0.55 0.01 -12.36
CA ALA A 175 -0.73 0.67 -12.63
C ALA A 175 -1.89 -0.33 -12.62
N ALA A 176 -3.11 0.11 -12.91
CA ALA A 176 -4.29 -0.74 -12.94
C ALA A 176 -4.12 -1.96 -13.87
N ARG A 177 -3.50 -1.76 -15.04
CA ARG A 177 -3.20 -2.83 -16.02
C ARG A 177 -2.21 -3.89 -15.50
N ASP A 178 -1.36 -3.53 -14.55
CA ASP A 178 -0.27 -4.38 -14.06
C ASP A 178 -0.70 -5.25 -12.84
N LEU A 179 -1.90 -5.03 -12.31
CA LEU A 179 -2.43 -5.78 -11.16
C LEU A 179 -2.75 -7.24 -11.51
N SER A 180 -2.81 -8.15 -10.53
CA SER A 180 -3.26 -9.54 -10.71
C SER A 180 -4.62 -9.58 -11.42
N ARG A 181 -4.72 -10.38 -12.48
CA ARG A 181 -5.95 -10.48 -13.26
C ARG A 181 -7.04 -11.24 -12.49
N GLU A 182 -6.66 -12.14 -11.62
CA GLU A 182 -7.54 -12.87 -10.70
C GLU A 182 -8.15 -11.92 -9.66
N LEU A 183 -7.32 -11.04 -9.06
CA LEU A 183 -7.79 -9.98 -8.16
C LEU A 183 -8.81 -9.08 -8.87
N ILE A 184 -8.46 -8.55 -10.05
CA ILE A 184 -9.36 -7.68 -10.83
C ILE A 184 -10.63 -8.40 -11.24
N SER A 185 -10.55 -9.67 -11.64
CA SER A 185 -11.72 -10.46 -12.00
C SER A 185 -12.66 -10.63 -10.80
N SER A 186 -12.14 -10.83 -9.59
CA SER A 186 -12.97 -10.93 -8.38
C SER A 186 -13.70 -9.61 -8.06
N LEU A 187 -13.06 -8.47 -8.34
CA LEU A 187 -13.60 -7.13 -8.13
C LEU A 187 -14.62 -6.70 -9.18
N ARG A 188 -14.89 -7.52 -10.20
CA ARG A 188 -16.05 -7.30 -11.08
C ARG A 188 -17.38 -7.66 -10.42
N ASN A 189 -17.36 -8.46 -9.35
CA ASN A 189 -18.56 -8.71 -8.57
C ASN A 189 -18.77 -7.56 -7.54
N PRO A 190 -19.91 -6.84 -7.59
CA PRO A 190 -20.21 -5.74 -6.66
C PRO A 190 -20.25 -6.14 -5.18
N SER A 191 -20.48 -7.41 -4.86
CA SER A 191 -20.47 -7.89 -3.47
C SER A 191 -19.06 -8.17 -2.94
N THR A 192 -18.05 -8.24 -3.81
CA THR A 192 -16.66 -8.51 -3.41
C THR A 192 -16.08 -7.30 -2.69
N LYS A 193 -15.60 -7.50 -1.46
CA LYS A 193 -14.90 -6.47 -0.68
C LYS A 193 -13.42 -6.45 -1.03
N LEU A 194 -12.90 -5.26 -1.33
CA LEU A 194 -11.47 -4.95 -1.36
C LEU A 194 -11.02 -4.48 0.03
N VAL A 195 -9.92 -5.05 0.53
CA VAL A 195 -9.18 -4.48 1.66
C VAL A 195 -7.82 -4.03 1.14
N ALA A 196 -7.59 -2.72 1.13
CA ALA A 196 -6.30 -2.11 0.85
C ALA A 196 -5.61 -1.77 2.17
N ARG A 197 -4.43 -2.38 2.43
CA ARG A 197 -3.56 -1.97 3.53
C ARG A 197 -2.42 -1.14 2.98
N LEU A 198 -2.35 0.11 3.41
CA LEU A 198 -1.33 1.07 3.03
C LEU A 198 -0.29 1.10 4.14
N ILE A 199 0.98 0.99 3.79
CA ILE A 199 2.09 0.97 4.73
C ILE A 199 3.08 2.01 4.24
N ALA A 200 3.23 3.10 4.97
CA ALA A 200 4.26 4.10 4.71
C ALA A 200 5.47 3.79 5.60
N ILE A 201 6.66 3.88 5.03
CA ILE A 201 7.93 3.63 5.73
C ILE A 201 8.89 4.76 5.36
N ASP A 202 9.41 5.46 6.37
CA ASP A 202 10.48 6.45 6.15
C ASP A 202 11.84 5.77 6.18
N LEU A 203 12.55 5.83 5.05
CA LEU A 203 13.89 5.27 4.90
C LEU A 203 15.00 6.25 5.28
N ASN A 204 14.71 7.49 5.66
CA ASN A 204 15.73 8.47 6.05
C ASN A 204 16.75 7.93 7.09
N PRO A 205 16.32 7.17 8.12
CA PRO A 205 17.25 6.58 9.08
C PRO A 205 18.28 5.61 8.45
N LEU A 206 17.99 5.02 7.29
CA LEU A 206 18.91 4.13 6.54
C LEU A 206 19.80 4.87 5.56
N LEU A 207 19.44 6.10 5.18
CA LEU A 207 20.19 6.91 4.21
C LEU A 207 21.27 7.77 4.87
N GLY A 208 21.47 7.64 6.19
CA GLY A 208 22.47 8.41 6.95
C GLY A 208 22.01 9.84 7.30
N GLY A 209 20.71 10.13 7.18
CA GLY A 209 20.15 11.44 7.51
C GLY A 209 19.89 11.60 9.00
N ASP A 210 20.96 11.74 9.80
CA ASP A 210 20.89 12.45 11.07
C ASP A 210 20.73 13.95 10.74
N ASN A 211 19.50 14.42 10.61
CA ASN A 211 19.24 15.86 10.71
C ASN A 211 19.17 16.24 12.19
N SER A 212 20.32 16.21 12.83
CA SER A 212 20.55 16.99 14.05
C SER A 212 20.72 18.45 13.65
N GLN A 213 19.64 19.22 13.75
CA GLN A 213 19.66 20.66 14.03
C GLN A 213 18.51 21.01 14.96
#